data_AF-A0A372J2A0-F1
#
_entry.id   AF-A0A372J2A0-F1
#
_cell.length_a   1.000
_cell.length_b   1.000
_cell.length_c   1.000
_cell.angle_alpha   90.00
_cell.angle_beta   90.00
_cell.angle_gamma   90.00
#
_symmetry.space_group_name_H-M   'P 1'
#
loop_
_entity.id
_entity.type
_entity.pdbx_description
1 polymer ?
#
loop_
_entity_poly.entity_id
_entity_poly.type
_entity_poly.pdbx_seq_one_letter_code
_entity_poly.pdbx_strand_id
1 'polypeptide(L)'
;MRLLLDEMYPRRLAEQLRAQGHDVVAVVEIPELVGSSDLQVARRGQQDGRVVVTENVADYARLGPDEHAGLVLVNARRWPRTTGGLPRLVQALGALLAARNASAETEREIAGAVEWL
;
A
#
# COMPACT_ATOMS: atom_id res chain seq x y z
N MET A 1 -6.84 1.97 8.71
CA MET A 1 -5.86 1.29 7.84
C MET A 1 -4.65 2.19 7.60
N ARG A 2 -3.44 1.61 7.62
CA ARG A 2 -2.16 2.30 7.40
C ARG A 2 -1.45 1.65 6.21
N LEU A 3 -0.79 2.43 5.37
CA LEU A 3 -0.15 1.92 4.14
C LEU A 3 1.38 2.02 4.19
N LEU A 4 2.02 1.06 3.50
CA LEU A 4 3.40 1.10 3.04
C LEU A 4 3.40 1.00 1.51
N LEU A 5 3.83 2.07 0.82
CA LEU A 5 3.95 2.07 -0.63
C LEU A 5 5.26 1.43 -1.03
N ASP A 6 5.21 0.47 -1.94
CA ASP A 6 6.37 -0.21 -2.51
C ASP A 6 7.34 0.78 -3.21
N GLU A 7 8.59 0.37 -3.40
CA GLU A 7 9.72 1.21 -3.84
C GLU A 7 9.47 1.91 -5.18
N MET A 8 8.68 1.30 -6.05
CA MET A 8 8.35 1.85 -7.36
C MET A 8 7.46 3.11 -7.30
N TYR A 9 6.80 3.35 -6.16
CA TYR A 9 5.95 4.51 -5.99
C TYR A 9 6.76 5.74 -5.54
N PRO A 10 6.54 6.90 -6.17
CA PRO A 10 7.28 8.09 -5.80
C PRO A 10 6.82 8.64 -4.45
N ARG A 11 7.73 9.22 -3.67
CA ARG A 11 7.46 9.88 -2.38
C ARG A 11 6.22 10.79 -2.41
N ARG A 12 6.06 11.56 -3.49
CA ARG A 12 4.92 12.48 -3.68
C ARG A 12 3.54 11.82 -3.61
N LEU A 13 3.42 10.51 -3.83
CA LEU A 13 2.17 9.78 -3.66
C LEU A 13 1.80 9.68 -2.17
N ALA A 14 2.76 9.29 -1.32
CA ALA A 14 2.57 9.26 0.13
C ALA A 14 2.32 10.65 0.71
N GLU A 15 3.03 11.68 0.25
CA GLU A 15 2.81 13.07 0.66
C GLU A 15 1.37 13.55 0.38
N GLN A 16 0.85 13.27 -0.83
CA GLN A 16 -0.52 13.66 -1.20
C GLN A 16 -1.58 12.94 -0.38
N LEU A 17 -1.41 11.64 -0.12
CA LEU A 17 -2.34 10.88 0.74
C LEU A 17 -2.27 11.34 2.19
N ARG A 18 -1.08 11.66 2.71
CA ARG A 18 -0.94 12.26 4.05
C ARG A 18 -1.58 13.63 4.16
N ALA A 19 -1.49 14.46 3.12
CA ALA A 19 -2.18 15.74 3.07
C ALA A 19 -3.72 15.61 3.13
N GLN A 20 -4.26 14.42 2.81
CA GLN A 20 -5.67 14.07 2.97
C GLN A 20 -6.01 13.48 4.35
N GLY A 21 -5.04 13.39 5.27
CA GLY A 21 -5.22 12.86 6.62
C GLY A 21 -5.01 11.35 6.75
N HIS A 22 -4.46 10.68 5.73
CA HIS A 22 -4.18 9.25 5.79
C HIS A 22 -2.78 8.93 6.33
N ASP A 23 -2.62 7.78 6.98
CA ASP A 23 -1.31 7.28 7.43
C ASP A 23 -0.67 6.41 6.32
N VAL A 24 0.25 7.02 5.58
CA VAL A 24 0.93 6.43 4.43
C VAL A 24 2.41 6.76 4.48
N VAL A 25 3.26 5.75 4.30
CA VAL A 25 4.72 5.90 4.16
C VAL A 25 5.15 5.20 2.87
N ALA A 26 6.13 5.73 2.15
CA ALA A 26 6.74 5.04 1.00
C ALA A 26 8.09 4.40 1.38
N VAL A 27 8.42 3.26 0.78
CA VAL A 27 9.73 2.59 0.94
C VAL A 27 10.89 3.54 0.66
N VAL A 28 10.76 4.42 -0.36
CA VAL A 28 11.75 5.45 -0.71
C VAL A 28 11.98 6.53 0.35
N GLU A 29 11.19 6.54 1.44
CA GLU A 29 11.37 7.40 2.61
C GLU A 29 12.10 6.69 3.76
N ILE A 30 12.31 5.38 3.67
CA ILE A 30 12.92 4.53 4.71
C ILE A 30 14.25 4.00 4.18
N PRO A 31 15.40 4.61 4.56
CA PRO A 31 16.71 4.25 4.02
C PRO A 31 17.04 2.76 4.09
N GLU A 32 16.58 2.07 5.14
CA GLU A 32 16.84 0.64 5.35
C GLU A 32 16.05 -0.28 4.41
N LEU A 33 15.00 0.23 3.75
CA LEU A 33 14.16 -0.54 2.84
C LEU A 33 14.44 -0.27 1.35
N VAL A 34 15.18 0.80 1.02
CA VAL A 34 15.56 1.11 -0.36
C VAL A 34 16.42 -0.03 -0.91
N GLY A 35 16.03 -0.61 -2.04
CA GLY A 35 16.68 -1.78 -2.65
C GLY A 35 16.46 -3.11 -1.90
N SER A 36 15.57 -3.15 -0.90
CA SER A 36 15.21 -4.40 -0.22
C SER A 36 14.33 -5.29 -1.12
N SER A 37 14.31 -6.59 -0.83
CA SER A 37 13.42 -7.52 -1.53
C SER A 37 11.94 -7.33 -1.15
N ASP A 38 11.02 -7.75 -2.03
CA ASP A 38 9.57 -7.70 -1.80
C ASP A 38 9.18 -8.38 -0.47
N LEU A 39 9.83 -9.51 -0.13
CA LEU A 39 9.63 -10.22 1.13
C LEU A 39 10.06 -9.38 2.35
N GLN A 40 11.17 -8.65 2.26
CA GLN A 40 11.61 -7.77 3.35
C GLN A 40 10.65 -6.59 3.52
N VAL A 41 10.16 -6.01 2.42
CA VAL A 41 9.13 -4.95 2.45
C VAL A 41 7.82 -5.48 3.05
N ALA A 42 7.37 -6.68 2.65
CA ALA A 42 6.17 -7.32 3.19
C ALA A 42 6.27 -7.56 4.70
N ARG A 43 7.40 -8.13 5.16
CA ARG A 43 7.66 -8.35 6.59
C ARG A 43 7.73 -7.05 7.37
N ARG A 44 8.34 -6.01 6.81
CA ARG A 44 8.36 -4.69 7.44
C ARG A 44 6.95 -4.11 7.56
N GLY A 45 6.15 -4.22 6.50
CA GLY A 45 4.73 -3.86 6.52
C GLY A 45 3.98 -4.63 7.61
N GLN A 46 4.21 -5.94 7.73
CA GLN A 46 3.63 -6.78 8.77
C GLN A 46 4.01 -6.30 10.18
N GLN A 47 5.30 -6.10 10.44
CA GLN A 47 5.82 -5.64 11.74
C GLN A 47 5.25 -4.29 12.16
N ASP A 48 5.11 -3.37 11.19
CA ASP A 48 4.58 -2.03 11.44
C ASP A 48 3.03 -1.99 11.44
N GLY A 49 2.37 -3.10 11.10
CA GLY A 49 0.92 -3.21 10.91
C GLY A 49 0.41 -2.32 9.77
N ARG A 50 1.15 -2.30 8.66
CA ARG A 50 0.90 -1.52 7.43
C ARG A 50 0.63 -2.47 6.25
N VAL A 51 -0.46 -2.20 5.55
CA VAL A 51 -0.83 -2.89 4.31
C VAL A 51 0.11 -2.42 3.19
N VAL A 52 0.69 -3.36 2.44
CA VAL A 52 1.60 -3.03 1.33
C VAL A 52 0.81 -2.72 0.07
N VAL A 53 1.13 -1.61 -0.59
CA VAL A 53 0.59 -1.24 -1.91
C VAL A 53 1.67 -1.50 -2.95
N THR A 54 1.38 -2.36 -3.93
CA THR A 54 2.37 -2.78 -4.95
C THR A 54 1.71 -3.07 -6.29
N GLU A 55 2.48 -2.95 -7.38
CA GLU A 55 2.13 -3.53 -8.68
C GLU A 55 2.89 -4.82 -9.01
N ASN A 56 3.80 -5.28 -8.14
CA ASN A 56 4.54 -6.55 -8.24
C ASN A 56 3.64 -7.74 -7.85
N VAL A 57 2.47 -7.84 -8.50
CA VAL A 57 1.40 -8.79 -8.14
C VAL A 57 1.92 -10.22 -8.09
N ALA A 58 2.75 -10.62 -9.05
CA ALA A 58 3.23 -12.00 -9.16
C ALA A 58 4.16 -12.42 -8.01
N ASP A 59 4.87 -11.47 -7.41
CA ASP A 59 5.81 -11.71 -6.32
C ASP A 59 5.07 -11.71 -4.98
N TYR A 60 4.22 -10.71 -4.76
CA TYR A 60 3.44 -10.58 -3.52
C TYR A 60 2.31 -11.61 -3.39
N ALA A 61 1.68 -12.04 -4.49
CA ALA A 61 0.61 -13.05 -4.44
C ALA A 61 1.09 -14.45 -4.03
N ARG A 62 2.41 -14.68 -3.94
CA ARG A 62 3.00 -15.94 -3.46
C ARG A 62 3.21 -15.97 -1.95
N LEU A 63 3.10 -14.81 -1.29
CA LEU A 63 3.28 -14.70 0.15
C LEU A 63 2.09 -15.33 0.89
N GLY A 64 2.38 -15.98 2.01
CA GLY A 64 1.35 -16.47 2.92
C GLY A 64 0.62 -15.33 3.64
N PRO A 65 -0.61 -15.57 4.14
CA PRO A 65 -1.38 -14.57 4.87
C PRO A 65 -0.70 -14.08 6.15
N ASP A 66 0.17 -14.90 6.73
CA ASP A 66 0.97 -14.58 7.92
C ASP A 66 2.33 -13.93 7.58
N GLU A 67 2.57 -13.52 6.33
CA GLU A 67 3.81 -12.84 5.90
C GLU A 67 3.60 -11.35 5.60
N HIS A 68 2.35 -10.87 5.70
CA HIS A 68 1.99 -9.48 5.46
C HIS A 68 0.80 -9.05 6.32
N ALA A 69 0.71 -7.76 6.66
CA ALA A 69 -0.49 -7.22 7.32
C ALA A 69 -1.69 -7.08 6.37
N GLY A 70 -1.48 -7.28 5.07
CA GLY A 70 -2.46 -7.16 3.99
C GLY A 70 -1.80 -6.59 2.74
N LEU A 71 -2.48 -6.71 1.60
CA LEU A 71 -1.98 -6.26 0.30
C LEU A 71 -3.04 -5.43 -0.43
N VAL A 72 -2.60 -4.36 -1.08
CA VAL A 72 -3.35 -3.67 -2.14
C VAL A 72 -2.58 -3.88 -3.44
N LEU A 73 -3.15 -4.70 -4.31
CA LEU A 73 -2.57 -5.07 -5.59
C LEU A 73 -3.11 -4.13 -6.67
N VAL A 74 -2.21 -3.32 -7.23
CA VAL A 74 -2.54 -2.25 -8.18
C VAL A 74 -2.27 -2.72 -9.60
N ASN A 75 -3.26 -2.62 -10.47
CA ASN A 75 -3.07 -2.84 -11.90
C ASN A 75 -2.38 -1.62 -12.55
N ALA A 76 -1.10 -1.74 -12.88
CA ALA A 76 -0.30 -0.69 -13.49
C ALA A 76 -0.87 -0.11 -14.80
N ARG A 77 -1.64 -0.90 -15.56
CA ARG A 77 -2.28 -0.43 -16.81
C ARG A 77 -3.48 0.47 -16.52
N ARG A 78 -4.24 0.15 -15.47
CA ARG A 78 -5.38 0.95 -15.02
C ARG A 78 -4.92 2.19 -14.25
N TRP A 79 -3.85 2.07 -13.48
CA TRP A 79 -3.31 3.12 -12.61
C TRP A 79 -1.84 3.40 -12.89
N PRO A 80 -1.49 3.96 -14.06
CA PRO A 80 -0.11 4.19 -14.41
C PRO A 80 0.52 5.26 -13.51
N ARG A 81 1.79 5.07 -13.13
CA ARG A 81 2.59 6.04 -12.36
C ARG A 81 3.06 7.26 -13.16
N THR A 82 2.37 7.59 -14.24
CA THR A 82 2.66 8.78 -15.06
C THR A 82 2.13 10.04 -14.39
N THR A 83 2.58 11.21 -14.83
CA THR A 83 2.10 12.50 -14.30
C THR A 83 0.58 12.64 -14.37
N GLY A 84 -0.07 12.12 -15.42
CA GLY A 84 -1.54 12.14 -15.54
C GLY A 84 -2.26 11.00 -14.81
N GLY A 85 -1.59 9.86 -14.58
CA GLY A 85 -2.19 8.72 -13.90
C GLY A 85 -2.11 8.80 -12.38
N LEU A 86 -1.02 9.37 -11.85
CA LEU A 86 -0.76 9.45 -10.41
C LEU A 86 -1.88 10.16 -9.62
N PRO A 87 -2.47 11.28 -10.09
CA PRO A 87 -3.60 11.90 -9.39
C PRO A 87 -4.82 10.98 -9.31
N ARG A 88 -5.07 10.15 -10.33
CA ARG A 88 -6.17 9.18 -10.31
C ARG A 88 -5.90 8.06 -9.30
N LEU A 89 -4.66 7.61 -9.20
CA LEU A 89 -4.24 6.63 -8.19
C LEU A 89 -4.35 7.21 -6.77
N VAL A 90 -3.98 8.47 -6.54
CA VAL A 90 -4.20 9.17 -5.26
C VAL A 90 -5.68 9.12 -4.88
N GLN A 91 -6.57 9.49 -5.80
CA GLN A 91 -8.02 9.49 -5.54
C GLN A 91 -8.55 8.08 -5.23
N ALA A 92 -8.10 7.06 -5.97
CA ALA A 92 -8.52 5.68 -5.75
C ALA A 92 -8.06 5.15 -4.38
N LEU A 93 -6.79 5.36 -4.02
CA LEU A 93 -6.24 4.95 -2.73
C LEU A 93 -6.88 5.73 -1.56
N GLY A 94 -7.13 7.03 -1.73
CA GLY A 94 -7.81 7.85 -0.73
C GLY A 94 -9.24 7.39 -0.48
N ALA A 95 -10.01 7.10 -1.55
CA ALA A 95 -11.35 6.54 -1.43
C ALA A 95 -11.35 5.18 -0.73
N LEU A 96 -10.39 4.31 -1.07
CA LEU A 96 -10.23 3.02 -0.41
C LEU A 96 -9.95 3.18 1.10
N LEU A 97 -9.00 4.04 1.46
CA LEU A 97 -8.63 4.30 2.85
C LEU A 97 -9.80 4.88 3.66
N ALA A 98 -10.57 5.80 3.08
CA ALA A 98 -11.75 6.36 3.71
C ALA A 98 -12.82 5.29 3.97
N ALA A 99 -13.10 4.43 2.98
CA ALA A 99 -14.08 3.35 3.13
C ALA A 99 -13.66 2.33 4.20
N ARG A 100 -12.37 1.97 4.26
CA ARG A 100 -11.84 1.03 5.26
C ARG A 100 -11.83 1.60 6.67
N ASN A 101 -11.49 2.87 6.83
CA ASN A 101 -11.54 3.52 8.14
C ASN A 101 -12.96 3.59 8.69
N ALA A 102 -13.96 3.88 7.84
CA ALA A 102 -15.37 3.85 8.24
C ALA A 102 -15.86 2.43 8.60
N SER A 103 -15.37 1.40 7.90
CA SER A 103 -15.77 0.01 8.16
C SER A 103 -15.08 -0.59 9.40
N ALA A 104 -13.84 -0.19 9.70
CA ALA A 104 -13.08 -0.67 10.86
C ALA A 104 -13.67 -0.20 12.21
N GLU A 105 -14.45 0.89 12.21
CA GLU A 105 -15.27 1.27 13.38
C GLU A 105 -16.37 0.24 13.67
N THR A 106 -16.68 -0.66 12.72
CA THR A 106 -17.81 -1.60 12.78
C THR A 106 -17.38 -3.08 12.91
N GLU A 107 -16.19 -3.50 12.46
CA GLU A 107 -15.78 -4.93 12.42
C GLU A 107 -14.31 -5.18 12.83
N ARG A 108 -14.01 -6.30 13.53
CA ARG A 108 -12.64 -6.72 13.91
C ARG A 108 -11.91 -7.44 12.77
N GLU A 109 -10.61 -7.14 12.62
CA GLU A 109 -9.72 -7.41 11.48
C GLU A 109 -9.58 -8.86 10.99
N ILE A 110 -9.59 -9.01 9.66
CA ILE A 110 -9.08 -10.17 8.93
C ILE A 110 -7.60 -9.92 8.65
N ALA A 111 -6.70 -10.63 9.33
CA ALA A 111 -5.28 -10.63 9.00
C ALA A 111 -5.08 -11.16 7.56
N GLY A 112 -4.19 -10.53 6.80
CA GLY A 112 -3.85 -10.98 5.44
C GLY A 112 -4.88 -10.60 4.36
N ALA A 113 -5.71 -9.58 4.57
CA ALA A 113 -6.65 -9.12 3.54
C ALA A 113 -5.94 -8.68 2.25
N VAL A 114 -6.51 -9.06 1.09
CA VAL A 114 -6.01 -8.69 -0.24
C VAL A 114 -7.07 -7.89 -0.99
N GLU A 115 -6.71 -6.69 -1.42
CA GLU A 115 -7.55 -5.78 -2.18
C GLU A 115 -6.98 -5.52 -3.58
N TRP A 116 -7.86 -5.24 -4.54
CA TRP A 116 -7.48 -5.02 -5.94
C TRP A 116 -7.92 -3.64 -6.40
N LEU A 117 -6.98 -2.90 -7.01
CA LEU A 117 -7.24 -1.61 -7.66
C LEU A 117 -6.99 -1.69 -9.17
#